data_AF-A0A0G0NFD6-F1
#
_entry.id   AF-A0A0G0NFD6-F1
#
_cell.length_a   1.000
_cell.length_b   1.000
_cell.length_c   1.000
_cell.angle_alpha   90.00
_cell.angle_beta   90.00
_cell.angle_gamma   90.00
#
_symmetry.space_group_name_H-M   'P 1'
#
loop_
_entity.id
_entity.type
_entity.pdbx_description
1 polymer ?
#
loop_
_entity_poly.entity_id
_entity_poly.type
_entity_poly.pdbx_seq_one_letter_code
_entity_poly.pdbx_strand_id
1 'polypeptide(L)'
;LGGVVINRSLRVAGDELDEDIINYMRTRYGMLIGERTAEETKLEIGSAFPLDSKDSLATVVRGRDLSNGLPKSIKISAAEIREALTPTISQIVSAIQEVLEETPPELLSDIVERGIFLAGGGALLRGLDKKIAEETKMPVYVADDPLTTVVRGCGEVLNNLDLLSKVRVTGGLR
;
A
#
# COMPACT_ATOMS: atom_id res chain seq x y z
N LEU A 1 15.33 2.78 -22.90
CA LEU A 1 14.79 3.86 -22.06
C LEU A 1 15.50 3.82 -20.72
N GLY A 2 16.14 4.90 -20.27
CA GLY A 2 16.99 4.92 -19.07
C GLY A 2 16.55 5.92 -18.01
N GLY A 3 15.34 6.46 -18.13
CA GLY A 3 14.79 7.47 -17.24
C GLY A 3 13.29 7.24 -17.03
N VAL A 4 12.75 7.95 -16.05
CA VAL A 4 11.33 7.95 -15.71
C VAL A 4 10.56 8.67 -16.82
N VAL A 5 9.56 8.01 -17.41
CA VAL A 5 8.71 8.59 -18.46
C VAL A 5 7.58 9.40 -17.84
N ILE A 6 6.82 8.77 -16.93
CA ILE A 6 5.77 9.40 -16.13
C ILE A 6 6.00 9.00 -14.68
N ASN A 7 5.77 9.94 -13.77
CA ASN A 7 5.70 9.63 -12.35
C ASN A 7 4.54 10.38 -11.70
N ARG A 8 4.10 9.81 -10.59
CA ARG A 8 3.14 10.42 -9.70
C ARG A 8 3.52 10.06 -8.28
N SER A 9 3.45 11.03 -7.38
CA SER A 9 3.73 10.84 -5.95
C SER A 9 2.53 11.27 -5.15
N LEU A 10 1.92 10.31 -4.46
CA LEU A 10 0.90 10.58 -3.46
C LEU A 10 1.54 10.66 -2.08
N ARG A 11 0.97 11.48 -1.19
CA ARG A 11 1.25 11.46 0.25
C ARG A 11 0.21 10.59 0.95
N VAL A 12 0.11 9.35 0.50
CA VAL A 12 -0.87 8.36 0.94
C VAL A 12 -0.21 6.98 0.91
N ALA A 13 0.00 6.36 2.06
CA ALA A 13 0.74 5.11 2.22
C ALA A 13 0.34 4.37 3.51
N GLY A 14 1.34 3.85 4.24
CA GLY A 14 1.16 3.00 5.42
C GLY A 14 0.50 3.70 6.60
N ASP A 15 0.82 4.97 6.81
CA ASP A 15 0.35 5.78 7.94
C ASP A 15 -1.14 6.11 7.76
N GLU A 16 -1.55 6.47 6.54
CA GLU A 16 -2.97 6.70 6.22
C GLU A 16 -3.82 5.44 6.38
N LEU A 17 -3.27 4.25 6.10
CA LEU A 17 -3.96 2.97 6.38
C LEU A 17 -4.17 2.77 7.90
N ASP A 18 -3.25 3.22 8.75
CA ASP A 18 -3.42 3.13 10.20
C ASP A 18 -4.49 4.11 10.68
N GLU A 19 -4.47 5.34 10.17
CA GLU A 19 -5.50 6.35 10.43
C GLU A 19 -6.89 5.89 10.01
N ASP A 20 -7.01 5.20 8.87
CA ASP A 20 -8.26 4.58 8.42
C ASP A 20 -8.82 3.59 9.47
N ILE A 21 -7.96 2.74 10.04
CA ILE A 21 -8.35 1.81 11.11
C ILE A 21 -8.75 2.55 12.38
N ILE A 22 -7.97 3.57 12.80
CA ILE A 22 -8.29 4.39 13.98
C ILE A 22 -9.67 5.03 13.83
N ASN A 23 -9.93 5.62 12.66
CA ASN A 23 -11.20 6.28 12.35
C ASN A 23 -12.35 5.28 12.28
N TYR A 24 -12.14 4.09 11.74
CA TYR A 24 -13.13 3.03 11.74
C TYR A 24 -13.51 2.60 13.16
N MET A 25 -12.53 2.37 14.04
CA MET A 25 -12.79 2.02 15.44
C MET A 25 -13.51 3.13 16.20
N ARG A 26 -13.15 4.39 15.91
CA ARG A 26 -13.80 5.56 16.52
C ARG A 26 -15.26 5.66 16.12
N THR A 27 -15.56 5.53 14.82
CA THR A 27 -16.89 5.78 14.26
C THR A 27 -17.84 4.59 14.41
N ARG A 28 -17.37 3.37 14.16
CA ARG A 28 -18.17 2.14 14.24
C ARG A 28 -18.41 1.67 15.68
N TYR A 29 -17.40 1.84 16.54
CA TYR A 29 -17.36 1.21 17.86
C TYR A 29 -17.30 2.17 19.05
N GLY A 30 -17.19 3.47 18.79
CA GLY A 30 -17.00 4.48 19.83
C GLY A 30 -15.74 4.20 20.65
N MET A 31 -14.69 3.69 20.03
CA MET A 31 -13.45 3.28 20.71
C MET A 31 -12.25 4.02 20.15
N LEU A 32 -11.45 4.61 21.03
CA LEU A 32 -10.15 5.17 20.68
C LEU A 32 -9.06 4.11 20.79
N ILE A 33 -8.24 4.02 19.75
CA ILE A 33 -7.01 3.22 19.73
C ILE A 33 -5.84 4.12 19.30
N GLY A 34 -4.63 3.73 19.65
CA GLY A 34 -3.41 4.41 19.19
C GLY A 34 -2.90 3.84 17.87
N GLU A 35 -2.03 4.60 17.21
CA GLU A 35 -1.35 4.25 15.95
C GLU A 35 -0.71 2.86 15.99
N ARG A 36 0.09 2.56 17.02
CA ARG A 36 0.70 1.24 17.20
C ARG A 36 -0.32 0.09 17.18
N THR A 37 -1.47 0.28 17.82
CA THR A 37 -2.51 -0.76 17.86
C THR A 37 -3.21 -0.91 16.51
N ALA A 38 -3.37 0.20 15.77
CA ALA A 38 -3.85 0.16 14.40
C ALA A 38 -2.86 -0.58 13.48
N GLU A 39 -1.57 -0.27 13.58
CA GLU A 39 -0.51 -0.92 12.81
C GLU A 39 -0.42 -2.43 13.11
N GLU A 40 -0.44 -2.82 14.40
CA GLU A 40 -0.47 -4.23 14.80
C GLU A 40 -1.69 -4.95 14.21
N THR A 41 -2.86 -4.30 14.22
CA THR A 41 -4.10 -4.84 13.62
C THR A 41 -3.98 -4.98 12.10
N LYS A 42 -3.44 -3.96 11.42
CA LYS A 42 -3.15 -3.94 9.98
C LYS A 42 -2.24 -5.09 9.57
N LEU A 43 -1.15 -5.29 10.32
CA LEU A 43 -0.19 -6.36 10.06
C LEU A 43 -0.80 -7.74 10.32
N GLU A 44 -1.59 -7.91 11.40
CA GLU A 44 -2.15 -9.20 11.78
C GLU A 44 -3.23 -9.68 10.80
N ILE A 45 -4.23 -8.85 10.52
CA ILE A 45 -5.44 -9.25 9.77
C ILE A 45 -5.80 -8.33 8.59
N GLY A 46 -5.03 -7.27 8.33
CA GLY A 46 -5.27 -6.38 7.20
C GLY A 46 -5.19 -7.08 5.84
N SER A 47 -6.13 -6.72 4.96
CA SER A 47 -6.21 -7.19 3.57
C SER A 47 -6.82 -6.11 2.68
N ALA A 48 -6.38 -6.05 1.43
CA ALA A 48 -6.94 -5.18 0.40
C ALA A 48 -7.95 -5.90 -0.52
N PHE A 49 -8.03 -7.23 -0.42
CA PHE A 49 -8.86 -8.06 -1.28
C PHE A 49 -9.44 -9.24 -0.49
N PRO A 50 -10.65 -9.73 -0.82
CA PRO A 50 -11.20 -10.95 -0.24
C PRO A 50 -10.29 -12.17 -0.52
N LEU A 51 -9.90 -12.88 0.52
CA LEU A 51 -9.04 -14.06 0.44
C LEU A 51 -9.73 -15.21 1.16
N ASP A 52 -10.23 -16.21 0.43
CA ASP A 52 -11.08 -17.30 0.96
C ASP A 52 -10.56 -17.91 2.28
N SER A 53 -9.25 -18.15 2.40
CA SER A 53 -8.64 -18.74 3.59
C SER A 53 -8.36 -17.75 4.72
N LYS A 54 -8.28 -16.45 4.44
CA LYS A 54 -7.89 -15.40 5.39
C LYS A 54 -9.03 -14.44 5.76
N ASP A 55 -10.16 -14.51 5.07
CA ASP A 55 -11.34 -13.68 5.36
C ASP A 55 -12.02 -14.07 6.68
N SER A 56 -11.76 -15.27 7.19
CA SER A 56 -12.23 -15.73 8.50
C SER A 56 -11.35 -15.28 9.68
N LEU A 57 -10.22 -14.60 9.41
CA LEU A 57 -9.35 -14.10 10.46
C LEU A 57 -10.07 -13.03 11.28
N ALA A 58 -9.79 -13.03 12.58
CA ALA A 58 -10.26 -12.01 13.50
C ALA A 58 -9.24 -11.83 14.63
N THR A 59 -9.10 -10.61 15.13
CA THR A 59 -8.24 -10.28 16.27
C THR A 59 -9.01 -9.50 17.32
N VAL A 60 -8.44 -9.36 18.52
CA VAL A 60 -9.01 -8.55 19.60
C VAL A 60 -8.25 -7.25 19.70
N VAL A 61 -8.92 -6.16 19.35
CA VAL A 61 -8.39 -4.80 19.47
C VAL A 61 -8.78 -4.24 20.83
N ARG A 62 -7.81 -3.65 21.53
CA ARG A 62 -7.99 -3.04 22.85
C ARG A 62 -7.82 -1.53 22.74
N GLY A 63 -8.69 -0.80 23.41
CA GLY A 63 -8.69 0.66 23.37
C GLY A 63 -9.44 1.26 24.54
N ARG A 64 -9.79 2.53 24.39
CA ARG A 64 -10.56 3.31 25.37
C ARG A 64 -11.96 3.57 24.83
N ASP A 65 -12.99 3.22 25.60
CA ASP A 65 -14.37 3.57 25.24
C ASP A 65 -14.57 5.09 25.36
N LEU A 66 -15.14 5.71 24.32
CA LEU A 66 -15.40 7.15 24.28
C LEU A 66 -16.51 7.60 25.21
N SER A 67 -17.47 6.71 25.52
CA SER A 67 -18.65 7.05 26.32
C SER A 67 -18.34 7.17 27.81
N ASN A 68 -17.49 6.28 28.34
CA ASN A 68 -17.19 6.20 29.77
C ASN A 68 -15.70 6.32 30.10
N GLY A 69 -14.82 6.32 29.09
CA GLY A 69 -13.38 6.47 29.25
C GLY A 69 -12.65 5.24 29.77
N LEU A 70 -13.31 4.09 29.92
CA LEU A 70 -12.73 2.85 30.45
C LEU A 70 -12.11 1.98 29.35
N PRO A 71 -11.20 1.05 29.71
CA PRO A 71 -10.68 0.07 28.76
C PRO A 71 -11.80 -0.78 28.13
N LYS A 72 -11.76 -0.92 26.81
CA LYS A 72 -12.69 -1.73 26.00
C LYS A 72 -11.91 -2.69 25.13
N SER A 73 -12.46 -3.87 24.89
CA SER A 73 -11.91 -4.86 23.96
C SER A 73 -12.98 -5.28 22.98
N ILE A 74 -12.65 -5.31 21.69
CA ILE A 74 -13.58 -5.67 20.62
C ILE A 74 -12.91 -6.71 19.73
N LYS A 75 -13.63 -7.78 19.42
CA LYS A 75 -13.20 -8.73 18.40
C LYS A 75 -13.60 -8.18 17.03
N ILE A 76 -12.63 -7.97 16.15
CA ILE A 76 -12.83 -7.43 14.81
C ILE A 76 -12.36 -8.42 13.76
N SER A 77 -13.10 -8.53 12.66
CA SER A 77 -12.80 -9.43 11.55
C SER A 77 -11.93 -8.79 10.48
N ALA A 78 -11.25 -9.61 9.67
CA ALA A 78 -10.48 -9.15 8.52
C ALA A 78 -11.35 -8.42 7.48
N ALA A 79 -12.62 -8.79 7.35
CA ALA A 79 -13.57 -8.13 6.46
C ALA A 79 -13.86 -6.68 6.89
N GLU A 80 -13.99 -6.43 8.19
CA GLU A 80 -14.19 -5.09 8.73
C GLU A 80 -12.94 -4.23 8.63
N ILE A 81 -11.75 -4.81 8.86
CA ILE A 81 -10.50 -4.09 8.61
C ILE A 81 -10.36 -3.76 7.12
N ARG A 82 -10.71 -4.67 6.22
CA ARG A 82 -10.72 -4.38 4.77
C ARG A 82 -11.69 -3.24 4.41
N GLU A 83 -12.87 -3.21 5.02
CA GLU A 83 -13.80 -2.08 4.89
C GLU A 83 -13.14 -0.78 5.36
N ALA A 84 -12.48 -0.81 6.52
CA ALA A 84 -11.75 0.34 7.06
C ALA A 84 -10.68 0.88 6.09
N LEU A 85 -9.88 -0.01 5.48
CA LEU A 85 -8.77 0.35 4.59
C LEU A 85 -9.20 0.80 3.18
N THR A 86 -10.48 0.65 2.83
CA THR A 86 -10.98 0.92 1.47
C THR A 86 -10.72 2.35 0.96
N PRO A 87 -10.86 3.43 1.77
CA PRO A 87 -10.64 4.80 1.31
C PRO A 87 -9.20 5.03 0.82
N THR A 88 -8.19 4.62 1.60
CA THR A 88 -6.79 4.76 1.23
C THR A 88 -6.40 3.86 0.06
N ILE A 89 -6.84 2.60 0.05
CA ILE A 89 -6.55 1.67 -1.06
C ILE A 89 -7.14 2.21 -2.37
N SER A 90 -8.35 2.75 -2.34
CA SER A 90 -8.99 3.30 -3.54
C SER A 90 -8.18 4.46 -4.11
N GLN A 91 -7.65 5.35 -3.28
CA GLN A 91 -6.78 6.45 -3.73
C GLN A 91 -5.50 5.93 -4.41
N ILE A 92 -4.88 4.89 -3.86
CA ILE A 92 -3.69 4.27 -4.45
C ILE A 92 -4.03 3.66 -5.82
N VAL A 93 -5.14 2.91 -5.91
CA VAL A 93 -5.59 2.29 -7.17
C VAL A 93 -5.93 3.34 -8.22
N SER A 94 -6.65 4.39 -7.86
CA SER A 94 -7.00 5.47 -8.79
C SER A 94 -5.76 6.16 -9.33
N ALA A 95 -4.76 6.46 -8.50
CA ALA A 95 -3.51 7.05 -9.00
C ALA A 95 -2.72 6.12 -9.92
N ILE A 96 -2.77 4.80 -9.71
CA ILE A 96 -2.19 3.83 -10.66
C ILE A 96 -2.93 3.90 -12.00
N GLN A 97 -4.27 3.90 -11.99
CA GLN A 97 -5.08 4.00 -13.21
C GLN A 97 -4.80 5.30 -13.97
N GLU A 98 -4.72 6.43 -13.27
CA GLU A 98 -4.41 7.72 -13.91
C GLU A 98 -3.02 7.73 -14.56
N VAL A 99 -2.01 7.10 -13.95
CA VAL A 99 -0.68 6.95 -14.58
C VAL A 99 -0.76 6.08 -15.83
N LEU A 100 -1.55 5.01 -15.81
CA LEU A 100 -1.75 4.17 -17.00
C LEU A 100 -2.47 4.92 -18.12
N GLU A 101 -3.46 5.76 -17.80
CA GLU A 101 -4.18 6.58 -18.78
C GLU A 101 -3.29 7.64 -19.44
N GLU A 102 -2.36 8.23 -18.69
CA GLU A 102 -1.39 9.20 -19.21
C GLU A 102 -0.24 8.52 -19.99
N THR A 103 -0.04 7.21 -19.84
CA THR A 103 1.09 6.49 -20.43
C THR A 103 0.98 6.46 -21.96
N PRO A 104 2.05 6.82 -22.71
CA PRO A 104 2.05 6.76 -24.16
C PRO A 104 1.70 5.35 -24.68
N PRO A 105 0.86 5.22 -25.72
CA PRO A 105 0.42 3.92 -26.24
C PRO A 105 1.56 2.96 -26.60
N GLU A 106 2.69 3.49 -27.07
CA GLU A 106 3.87 2.71 -27.40
C GLU A 106 4.48 1.97 -26.20
N LEU A 107 4.25 2.44 -24.97
CA LEU A 107 4.73 1.81 -23.73
C LEU A 107 3.67 0.94 -23.05
N LEU A 108 2.38 1.19 -23.32
CA LEU A 108 1.29 0.44 -22.71
C LEU A 108 1.35 -1.05 -23.06
N SER A 109 1.73 -1.38 -24.30
CA SER A 109 1.87 -2.78 -24.73
C SER A 109 2.89 -3.56 -23.89
N ASP A 110 4.04 -2.94 -23.57
CA ASP A 110 5.07 -3.51 -22.71
C ASP A 110 4.55 -3.72 -21.27
N ILE A 111 3.76 -2.78 -20.74
CA ILE A 111 3.19 -2.87 -19.39
C ILE A 111 2.14 -3.99 -19.32
N VAL A 112 1.31 -4.15 -20.34
CA VAL A 112 0.32 -5.24 -20.40
C VAL A 112 1.01 -6.61 -20.40
N GLU A 113 2.13 -6.75 -21.11
CA GLU A 113 2.88 -8.01 -21.18
C GLU A 113 3.68 -8.27 -19.88
N ARG A 114 4.38 -7.26 -19.36
CA ARG A 114 5.30 -7.40 -18.21
C ARG A 114 4.64 -7.22 -16.85
N GLY A 115 3.52 -6.51 -16.79
CA GLY A 115 2.79 -6.19 -15.57
C GLY A 115 3.38 -5.06 -14.74
N ILE A 116 2.72 -4.81 -13.61
CA ILE A 116 3.06 -3.81 -12.60
C ILE A 116 3.85 -4.49 -11.48
N PHE A 117 4.94 -3.86 -11.03
CA PHE A 117 5.74 -4.35 -9.90
C PHE A 117 5.52 -3.47 -8.67
N LEU A 118 5.20 -4.10 -7.53
CA LEU A 118 5.03 -3.46 -6.24
C LEU A 118 6.29 -3.65 -5.39
N ALA A 119 6.75 -2.57 -4.77
CA ALA A 119 7.86 -2.56 -3.83
C ALA A 119 7.53 -1.69 -2.61
N GLY A 120 8.33 -1.78 -1.56
CA GLY A 120 8.13 -1.11 -0.28
C GLY A 120 7.26 -1.90 0.70
N GLY A 121 7.23 -1.47 1.97
CA GLY A 121 6.48 -2.17 3.03
C GLY A 121 4.98 -2.25 2.79
N GLY A 122 4.38 -1.23 2.15
CA GLY A 122 2.96 -1.24 1.80
C GLY A 122 2.56 -2.36 0.83
N ALA A 123 3.50 -2.85 0.01
CA ALA A 123 3.27 -3.97 -0.91
C ALA A 123 2.97 -5.29 -0.18
N LEU A 124 3.28 -5.39 1.12
CA LEU A 124 3.03 -6.57 1.95
C LEU A 124 1.57 -6.67 2.44
N LEU A 125 0.73 -5.65 2.18
CA LEU A 125 -0.69 -5.73 2.49
C LEU A 125 -1.34 -6.85 1.68
N ARG A 126 -1.97 -7.80 2.37
CA ARG A 126 -2.48 -9.04 1.76
C ARG A 126 -3.49 -8.73 0.65
N GLY A 127 -3.21 -9.21 -0.56
CA GLY A 127 -4.11 -9.06 -1.69
C GLY A 127 -4.10 -7.67 -2.34
N LEU A 128 -3.16 -6.79 -2.00
CA LEU A 128 -3.02 -5.49 -2.67
C LEU A 128 -2.70 -5.66 -4.16
N ASP A 129 -1.80 -6.59 -4.48
CA ASP A 129 -1.51 -7.06 -5.83
C ASP A 129 -2.78 -7.49 -6.58
N LYS A 130 -3.62 -8.32 -5.95
CA LYS A 130 -4.87 -8.80 -6.53
C LYS A 130 -5.88 -7.68 -6.74
N LYS A 131 -5.99 -6.76 -5.77
CA LYS A 131 -6.90 -5.60 -5.88
C LYS A 131 -6.49 -4.71 -7.05
N ILE A 132 -5.20 -4.41 -7.17
CA ILE A 132 -4.68 -3.61 -8.30
C ILE A 132 -4.87 -4.37 -9.62
N ALA A 133 -4.60 -5.68 -9.66
CA ALA A 133 -4.78 -6.49 -10.86
C ALA A 133 -6.24 -6.53 -11.33
N GLU A 134 -7.18 -6.65 -10.38
CA GLU A 134 -8.62 -6.61 -10.68
C GLU A 134 -9.03 -5.27 -11.30
N GLU A 135 -8.54 -4.16 -10.77
CA GLU A 135 -8.94 -2.80 -11.16
C GLU A 135 -8.23 -2.31 -12.43
N THR A 136 -6.99 -2.72 -12.64
CA THR A 136 -6.18 -2.34 -13.81
C THR A 136 -6.31 -3.32 -14.97
N LYS A 137 -6.81 -4.53 -14.72
CA LYS A 137 -6.83 -5.65 -15.68
C LYS A 137 -5.44 -6.04 -16.20
N MET A 138 -4.40 -5.81 -15.39
CA MET A 138 -3.02 -6.12 -15.71
C MET A 138 -2.41 -7.09 -14.68
N PRO A 139 -1.39 -7.88 -15.05
CA PRO A 139 -0.62 -8.65 -14.08
C PRO A 139 0.05 -7.72 -13.06
N VAL A 140 0.04 -8.11 -11.79
CA VAL A 140 0.70 -7.37 -10.71
C VAL A 140 1.55 -8.32 -9.90
N TYR A 141 2.79 -7.93 -9.63
CA TYR A 141 3.79 -8.73 -8.94
C TYR A 141 4.32 -7.96 -7.74
N VAL A 142 4.48 -8.64 -6.60
CA VAL A 142 5.24 -8.10 -5.47
C VAL A 142 6.70 -8.48 -5.65
N ALA A 143 7.62 -7.53 -5.51
CA ALA A 143 9.06 -7.81 -5.56
C ALA A 143 9.46 -8.84 -4.49
N ASP A 144 10.48 -9.66 -4.76
CA ASP A 144 10.90 -10.75 -3.86
C ASP A 144 11.29 -10.25 -2.45
N ASP A 145 11.91 -9.09 -2.37
CA ASP A 145 12.26 -8.42 -1.11
C ASP A 145 11.84 -6.94 -1.17
N PRO A 146 10.54 -6.66 -0.97
CA PRO A 146 9.98 -5.34 -1.22
C PRO A 146 10.48 -4.32 -0.19
N LEU A 147 10.88 -4.76 1.02
CA LEU A 147 11.40 -3.90 2.08
C LEU A 147 12.78 -3.35 1.76
N THR A 148 13.65 -4.15 1.13
CA THR A 148 15.03 -3.74 0.82
C THR A 148 15.24 -3.34 -0.64
N THR A 149 14.22 -3.47 -1.50
CA THR A 149 14.31 -3.18 -2.95
C THR A 149 14.95 -1.82 -3.24
N VAL A 150 14.56 -0.78 -2.51
CA VAL A 150 15.09 0.59 -2.72
C VAL A 150 16.58 0.66 -2.41
N VAL A 151 17.01 0.20 -1.22
CA VAL A 151 18.43 0.30 -0.81
C VAL A 151 19.32 -0.57 -1.68
N ARG A 152 18.83 -1.74 -2.11
CA ARG A 152 19.55 -2.62 -3.05
C ARG A 152 19.72 -1.95 -4.41
N GLY A 153 18.66 -1.34 -4.95
CA GLY A 153 18.73 -0.58 -6.20
C GLY A 153 19.74 0.57 -6.13
N CYS A 154 19.79 1.31 -5.02
CA CYS A 154 20.81 2.32 -4.78
C CYS A 154 22.23 1.74 -4.82
N GLY A 155 22.45 0.57 -4.19
CA GLY A 155 23.74 -0.13 -4.22
C GLY A 155 24.15 -0.58 -5.62
N GLU A 156 23.23 -1.15 -6.39
CA GLU A 156 23.48 -1.61 -7.76
C GLU A 156 23.88 -0.46 -8.70
N VAL A 157 23.24 0.70 -8.57
CA VAL A 157 23.58 1.89 -9.37
C VAL A 157 25.02 2.34 -9.13
N LEU A 158 25.53 2.23 -7.90
CA LEU A 158 26.92 2.61 -7.59
C LEU A 158 27.95 1.70 -8.29
N ASN A 159 27.59 0.47 -8.62
CA ASN A 159 28.44 -0.48 -9.35
C ASN A 159 28.39 -0.27 -10.88
N ASN A 160 27.47 0.58 -11.38
CA ASN A 160 27.28 0.84 -12.81
C ASN A 160 27.44 2.34 -13.11
N LEU A 161 28.67 2.76 -13.42
CA LEU A 161 29.01 4.17 -13.66
C LEU A 161 28.22 4.79 -14.82
N ASP A 162 27.92 4.02 -15.86
CA ASP A 162 27.13 4.49 -17.00
C ASP A 162 25.69 4.79 -16.59
N LEU A 163 25.07 3.90 -15.81
CA LEU A 163 23.74 4.12 -15.26
C LEU A 163 23.74 5.29 -14.28
N LEU A 164 24.71 5.32 -13.36
CA LEU A 164 24.89 6.41 -12.40
C LEU A 164 24.99 7.76 -13.11
N SER A 165 25.75 7.87 -14.20
CA SER A 165 25.85 9.12 -14.95
C SER A 165 24.52 9.60 -15.55
N LYS A 166 23.60 8.67 -15.85
CA LYS A 166 22.27 8.97 -16.43
C LYS A 166 21.26 9.40 -15.36
N VAL A 167 21.36 8.85 -14.16
CA VAL A 167 20.38 9.07 -13.07
C VAL A 167 20.88 10.05 -11.99
N ARG A 168 22.18 10.37 -11.96
CA ARG A 168 22.74 11.33 -11.00
C ARG A 168 22.10 12.69 -11.22
N VAL A 169 21.36 13.16 -10.22
CA VAL A 169 20.81 14.51 -10.20
C VAL A 169 21.96 15.51 -10.05
N THR A 170 22.27 16.25 -11.11
CA THR A 170 23.35 17.27 -11.12
C THR A 170 22.86 18.70 -10.87
N GLY A 171 21.57 18.90 -10.56
CA GLY A 171 20.97 20.21 -10.27
C GLY A 171 20.24 20.19 -8.93
N GLY A 172 20.48 21.21 -8.09
CA GLY A 172 19.96 21.27 -6.73
C GLY A 172 18.44 21.14 -6.64
N LEU A 173 17.99 20.43 -5.60
CA LEU A 173 16.62 20.45 -5.11
C LEU A 173 16.21 21.93 -4.94
N ARG A 174 15.38 22.43 -5.85
CA ARG A 174 14.67 23.71 -5.67
C ARG A 174 13.29 23.42 -5.13
#